data_AF-A0A1C5ZP91-F1
#
_entry.id   AF-A0A1C5ZP91-F1
#
_cell.length_a   1.000
_cell.length_b   1.000
_cell.length_c   1.000
_cell.angle_alpha   90.00
_cell.angle_beta   90.00
_cell.angle_gamma   90.00
#
_symmetry.space_group_name_H-M   'P 1'
#
loop_
_entity.id
_entity.type
_entity.pdbx_description
1 polymer ?
#
loop_
_entity_poly.entity_id
_entity_poly.type
_entity_poly.pdbx_seq_one_letter_code
_entity_poly.pdbx_strand_id
1 'polypeptide(L)'
;MREGVGLRKDSEKFLKIVLEKREENGSDIVTCTLDMFSEIPNIEFNVGNIMDDLKLHNCISSNSTVFISGEVQVILTIDGIEYFKEKEIQMKENQRITNNTNNFYGEVTGVQIQQGTVNSSQSQSVNQGFDYAEVAEIIQKIKKYDSFFDDEYGENALEMRNKIDEIEDLVQKEENPSRIKALLNDIKNLSIGVAGSLIASGIVTLLSRV
;
A
#
# COMPACT_ATOMS: atom_id res chain seq x y z
N MET A 1 21.65 -10.53 3.31
CA MET A 1 20.65 -10.43 4.39
C MET A 1 19.85 -11.72 4.34
N ARG A 2 19.91 -12.58 5.36
CA ARG A 2 18.94 -13.66 5.50
C ARG A 2 17.71 -12.99 6.11
N GLU A 3 16.64 -12.86 5.33
CA GLU A 3 15.31 -12.61 5.92
C GLU A 3 15.01 -13.83 6.81
N GLY A 4 15.29 -13.68 8.10
CA GLY A 4 15.01 -14.72 9.09
C GLY A 4 13.51 -14.78 9.29
N VAL A 5 12.86 -15.74 8.65
CA VAL A 5 11.58 -16.24 9.14
C VAL A 5 11.86 -16.68 10.57
N GLY A 6 11.30 -15.98 11.57
CA GLY A 6 11.46 -16.37 12.97
C GLY A 6 10.79 -17.73 13.23
N LEU A 7 11.10 -18.34 14.38
CA LEU A 7 10.43 -19.57 14.82
C LEU A 7 8.92 -19.43 14.75
N ARG A 8 8.22 -20.54 14.52
CA ARG A 8 6.77 -20.58 14.69
C ARG A 8 6.41 -20.24 16.13
N LYS A 9 5.22 -19.67 16.34
CA LYS A 9 4.77 -19.24 17.68
C LYS A 9 4.72 -20.37 18.71
N ASP A 10 4.33 -21.57 18.27
CA ASP A 10 4.33 -22.76 19.12
C ASP A 10 5.75 -23.23 19.45
N SER A 11 6.67 -23.20 18.47
CA SER A 11 8.09 -23.47 18.71
C SER A 11 8.75 -22.47 19.66
N GLU A 12 8.43 -21.18 19.56
CA GLU A 12 8.91 -20.18 20.52
C GLU A 12 8.40 -20.45 21.93
N LYS A 13 7.10 -20.76 22.06
CA LYS A 13 6.53 -21.07 23.38
C LYS A 13 7.15 -22.33 23.97
N PHE A 14 7.39 -23.34 23.15
CA PHE A 14 8.09 -24.56 23.54
C PHE A 14 9.50 -24.26 24.04
N LEU A 15 10.30 -23.52 23.25
CA LEU A 15 11.66 -23.14 23.61
C LEU A 15 11.70 -22.34 24.92
N LYS A 16 10.73 -21.44 25.13
CA LYS A 16 10.64 -20.66 26.38
C LYS A 16 10.47 -21.57 27.60
N ILE A 17 9.55 -22.52 27.56
CA ILE A 17 9.31 -23.48 28.64
C ILE A 17 10.57 -24.33 28.90
N VAL A 18 11.26 -24.75 27.85
CA VAL A 18 12.53 -25.50 27.97
C VAL A 18 13.62 -24.66 28.64
N LEU A 19 13.75 -23.37 28.28
CA LEU A 19 14.73 -22.48 28.90
C LEU A 19 14.42 -22.18 30.37
N GLU A 20 13.15 -22.03 30.74
CA GLU A 20 12.73 -21.92 32.15
C GLU A 20 13.17 -23.18 32.92
N LYS A 21 12.96 -24.36 32.34
CA LYS A 21 13.40 -25.63 32.95
C LYS A 21 14.92 -25.78 33.03
N ARG A 22 15.64 -25.27 32.03
CA ARG A 22 17.11 -25.21 32.03
C ARG A 22 17.62 -24.36 33.19
N GLU A 23 16.99 -23.22 33.48
CA GLU A 23 17.36 -22.36 34.61
C GLU A 23 17.14 -23.05 35.97
N GLU A 24 16.05 -23.82 36.10
CA GLU A 24 15.80 -24.62 37.31
C GLU A 24 16.82 -25.75 37.49
N ASN A 25 17.16 -26.44 36.41
CA ASN A 25 17.98 -27.65 36.46
C ASN A 25 19.49 -27.39 36.33
N GLY A 26 19.90 -26.21 35.85
CA GLY A 26 21.29 -25.85 35.56
C GLY A 26 21.95 -26.70 34.47
N SER A 27 21.16 -27.29 33.56
CA SER A 27 21.65 -28.19 32.51
C SER A 27 21.13 -27.81 31.13
N ASP A 28 22.02 -27.81 30.14
CA ASP A 28 21.69 -27.55 28.73
C ASP A 28 20.98 -28.73 28.05
N ILE A 29 20.91 -29.89 28.72
CA ILE A 29 20.11 -31.03 28.29
C ILE A 29 18.88 -31.11 29.18
N VAL A 30 17.72 -30.83 28.60
CA VAL A 30 16.44 -30.83 29.31
C VAL A 30 15.67 -32.07 28.89
N THR A 31 15.26 -32.88 29.87
CA THR A 31 14.34 -34.00 29.66
C THR A 31 13.05 -33.72 30.40
N CYS A 32 11.92 -33.82 29.71
CA CYS A 32 10.61 -33.44 30.21
C CYS A 32 9.51 -34.26 29.53
N THR A 33 8.35 -34.32 30.15
CA THR A 33 7.16 -34.96 29.60
C THR A 33 6.29 -33.94 28.85
N LEU A 34 5.50 -34.42 27.88
CA LEU A 34 4.67 -33.57 27.02
C LEU A 34 3.62 -32.71 27.77
N ASP A 35 3.20 -33.13 28.96
CA ASP A 35 2.27 -32.42 29.84
C ASP A 35 2.79 -31.02 30.27
N MET A 36 4.12 -30.87 30.36
CA MET A 36 4.78 -29.59 30.64
C MET A 36 4.46 -28.52 29.59
N PHE A 37 4.06 -28.95 28.39
CA PHE A 37 3.73 -28.10 27.26
C PHE A 37 2.21 -27.99 27.03
N SER A 38 1.39 -28.31 28.04
CA SER A 38 -0.08 -28.29 27.96
C SER A 38 -0.67 -26.94 27.53
N GLU A 39 0.07 -25.84 27.69
CA GLU A 39 -0.34 -24.53 27.17
C GLU A 39 -0.19 -24.35 25.65
N ILE A 40 0.41 -25.32 24.95
CA ILE A 40 0.51 -25.37 23.50
C ILE A 40 -0.63 -26.26 22.98
N PRO A 41 -1.57 -25.70 22.19
CA PRO A 41 -2.69 -26.48 21.66
C PRO A 41 -2.22 -27.68 20.82
N ASN A 42 -2.84 -28.84 21.03
CA ASN A 42 -2.58 -30.07 20.27
C ASN A 42 -1.09 -30.48 20.26
N ILE A 43 -0.38 -30.27 21.37
CA ILE A 43 1.06 -30.52 21.45
C ILE A 43 1.45 -31.96 21.05
N GLU A 44 0.64 -32.95 21.42
CA GLU A 44 0.87 -34.36 21.06
C GLU A 44 0.98 -34.58 19.54
N PHE A 45 0.24 -33.80 18.75
CA PHE A 45 0.26 -33.89 17.29
C PHE A 45 1.32 -32.99 16.66
N ASN A 46 1.72 -31.92 17.35
CA ASN A 46 2.59 -30.89 16.80
C ASN A 46 4.05 -30.96 17.25
N VAL A 47 4.36 -31.75 18.30
CA VAL A 47 5.72 -31.80 18.88
C VAL A 47 6.79 -32.15 17.85
N GLY A 48 6.51 -33.07 16.90
CA GLY A 48 7.46 -33.39 15.83
C GLY A 48 7.80 -32.17 14.97
N ASN A 49 6.78 -31.46 14.50
CA ASN A 49 6.95 -30.26 13.68
C ASN A 49 7.65 -29.13 14.45
N ILE A 50 7.38 -28.99 15.75
CA ILE A 50 8.05 -28.02 16.63
C ILE A 50 9.53 -28.36 16.77
N MET A 51 9.87 -29.64 17.00
CA MET A 51 11.25 -30.08 17.11
C MET A 51 12.02 -29.89 15.81
N ASP A 52 11.38 -30.14 14.66
CA ASP A 52 11.98 -29.92 13.35
C ASP A 52 12.22 -28.42 13.08
N ASP A 53 11.27 -27.56 13.45
CA ASP A 53 11.40 -26.10 13.33
C ASP A 53 12.54 -25.57 14.23
N LEU A 54 12.64 -26.04 15.47
CA LEU A 54 13.72 -25.69 16.38
C LEU A 54 15.10 -26.16 15.88
N LYS A 55 15.18 -27.35 15.27
CA LYS A 55 16.41 -27.86 14.65
C LYS A 55 16.79 -27.03 13.42
N LEU A 56 15.82 -26.68 12.59
CA LEU A 56 16.02 -25.88 11.39
C LEU A 56 16.62 -24.50 11.72
N HIS A 57 16.20 -23.90 12.83
CA HIS A 57 16.70 -22.62 13.32
C HIS A 57 17.91 -22.76 14.24
N ASN A 58 18.53 -23.94 14.29
CA ASN A 58 19.66 -24.28 15.15
C ASN A 58 19.42 -24.06 16.65
N CYS A 59 18.20 -23.85 17.12
CA CYS A 59 17.93 -23.63 18.55
C CYS A 59 18.20 -24.87 19.40
N ILE A 60 18.08 -26.06 18.79
CA ILE A 60 18.34 -27.34 19.44
C ILE A 60 19.18 -28.23 18.53
N SER A 61 19.94 -29.15 19.13
CA SER A 61 20.74 -30.12 18.38
C SER A 61 19.85 -31.07 17.58
N SER A 62 20.35 -31.56 16.45
CA SER A 62 19.73 -32.63 15.66
C SER A 62 19.50 -33.91 16.47
N ASN A 63 20.29 -34.13 17.53
CA ASN A 63 20.19 -35.26 18.44
C ASN A 63 19.03 -35.15 19.45
N SER A 64 18.37 -33.99 19.54
CA SER A 64 17.17 -33.84 20.37
C SER A 64 16.05 -34.75 19.84
N THR A 65 15.31 -35.40 20.73
CA THR A 65 14.38 -36.48 20.35
C THR A 65 13.11 -36.51 21.20
N VAL A 66 12.07 -37.09 20.63
CA VAL A 66 10.81 -37.42 21.31
C VAL A 66 10.73 -38.94 21.40
N PHE A 67 10.62 -39.46 22.61
CA PHE A 67 10.51 -40.89 22.87
C PHE A 67 9.07 -41.36 22.74
N ILE A 68 8.88 -42.65 22.42
CA ILE A 68 7.56 -43.29 22.34
C ILE A 68 6.81 -43.21 23.68
N SER A 69 7.54 -43.09 24.80
CA SER A 69 6.99 -42.88 26.15
C SER A 69 6.31 -41.52 26.33
N GLY A 70 6.45 -40.58 25.38
CA GLY A 70 5.99 -39.19 25.53
C GLY A 70 6.99 -38.29 26.27
N GLU A 71 8.18 -38.80 26.58
CA GLU A 71 9.30 -37.99 27.06
C GLU A 71 9.98 -37.26 25.89
N VAL A 72 10.36 -36.02 26.11
CA VAL A 72 11.07 -35.16 25.16
C VAL A 72 12.42 -34.79 25.75
N GLN A 73 13.48 -35.11 25.00
CA GLN A 73 14.83 -34.68 25.31
C GLN A 73 15.26 -33.58 24.35
N VAL A 74 15.56 -32.43 24.92
CA VAL A 74 16.00 -31.22 24.21
C VAL A 74 17.44 -30.93 24.59
N ILE A 75 18.32 -30.88 23.59
CA ILE A 75 19.72 -30.51 23.76
C ILE A 75 19.86 -29.10 23.18
N LEU A 76 19.96 -28.11 24.06
CA LEU A 76 20.04 -26.71 23.68
C LEU A 76 21.39 -26.37 23.04
N THR A 77 21.35 -25.52 22.02
CA THR A 77 22.55 -24.87 21.45
C THR A 77 22.70 -23.46 22.02
N ILE A 78 23.81 -22.81 21.71
CA ILE A 78 24.01 -21.38 22.04
C ILE A 78 22.93 -20.52 21.36
N ASP A 79 22.62 -20.77 20.08
CA ASP A 79 21.58 -20.04 19.33
C ASP A 79 20.21 -20.16 20.02
N GLY A 80 19.86 -21.34 20.55
CA GLY A 80 18.61 -21.53 21.29
C GLY A 80 18.58 -20.84 22.64
N ILE A 81 19.71 -20.80 23.33
CA ILE A 81 19.86 -20.12 24.63
C ILE A 81 19.75 -18.60 24.45
N GLU A 82 20.36 -18.04 23.41
CA GLU A 82 20.40 -16.60 23.18
C GLU A 82 19.22 -16.07 22.35
N TYR A 83 18.40 -16.96 21.78
CA TYR A 83 17.30 -16.66 20.86
C TYR A 83 16.46 -15.44 21.28
N PHE A 84 15.92 -15.45 22.51
CA PHE A 84 15.03 -14.37 22.96
C PHE A 84 15.75 -13.05 23.20
N LYS A 85 17.00 -13.10 23.65
CA LYS A 85 17.84 -11.92 23.86
C LYS A 85 18.19 -11.26 22.53
N GLU A 86 18.58 -12.05 21.54
CA GLU A 86 18.85 -11.57 20.19
C GLU A 86 17.60 -10.99 19.53
N LYS A 87 16.45 -11.68 19.68
CA LYS A 87 15.16 -11.22 19.19
C LYS A 87 14.76 -9.88 19.81
N GLU A 88 14.99 -9.69 21.11
CA GLU A 88 14.71 -8.40 21.78
C GLU A 88 15.63 -7.28 21.28
N ILE A 89 16.92 -7.56 21.06
CA ILE A 89 17.87 -6.60 20.48
C ILE A 89 17.40 -6.17 19.09
N GLN A 90 17.05 -7.13 18.22
CA GLN A 90 16.52 -6.86 16.88
C GLN A 90 15.21 -6.04 16.93
N MET A 91 14.31 -6.34 17.87
CA MET A 91 13.09 -5.54 18.08
C MET A 91 13.40 -4.10 18.50
N LYS A 92 14.36 -3.90 19.41
CA LYS A 92 14.78 -2.56 19.84
C LYS A 92 15.48 -1.79 18.74
N GLU A 93 16.29 -2.44 17.91
CA GLU A 93 16.91 -1.82 16.74
C GLU A 93 15.87 -1.42 15.69
N ASN A 94 14.90 -2.29 15.41
CA ASN A 94 13.78 -1.97 14.51
C ASN A 94 12.90 -0.84 15.03
N GLN A 95 12.71 -0.72 16.35
CA GLN A 95 11.97 0.39 16.97
C GLN A 95 12.72 1.73 16.97
N ARG A 96 14.06 1.73 16.87
CA ARG A 96 14.87 2.96 16.73
C ARG A 96 14.74 3.62 15.35
N ILE A 97 14.15 2.91 14.39
CA ILE A 97 13.86 3.44 13.07
C ILE A 97 12.49 4.15 13.11
N THR A 98 12.46 5.44 13.43
CA THR A 98 11.25 6.27 13.32
C THR A 98 11.05 6.73 11.88
N ASN A 99 10.59 5.84 11.01
CA ASN A 99 10.26 6.19 9.62
C ASN A 99 8.80 6.60 9.49
N ASN A 100 8.53 7.64 8.72
CA ASN A 100 7.19 7.97 8.25
C ASN A 100 6.97 7.34 6.88
N THR A 101 5.97 6.47 6.75
CA THR A 101 5.61 5.85 5.47
C THR A 101 4.40 6.57 4.89
N ASN A 102 4.56 7.16 3.69
CA ASN A 102 3.46 7.73 2.92
C ASN A 102 3.21 6.85 1.69
N ASN A 103 2.02 6.27 1.60
CA ASN A 103 1.64 5.42 0.48
C ASN A 103 0.63 6.15 -0.42
N PHE A 104 0.96 6.27 -1.71
CA PHE A 104 0.06 6.80 -2.74
C PHE A 104 -0.25 5.68 -3.74
N TYR A 105 -1.52 5.31 -3.86
CA TYR A 105 -1.97 4.17 -4.66
C TYR A 105 -2.62 4.56 -6.00
N GLY A 106 -2.49 5.82 -6.41
CA GLY A 106 -3.03 6.36 -7.65
C GLY A 106 -2.25 7.59 -8.10
N GLU A 107 -2.70 8.24 -9.17
CA GLU A 107 -2.09 9.48 -9.64
C GLU A 107 -2.19 10.59 -8.58
N VAL A 108 -1.07 11.26 -8.32
CA VAL A 108 -0.99 12.38 -7.39
C VAL A 108 -0.26 13.54 -8.03
N THR A 109 -0.86 14.71 -8.01
CA THR A 109 -0.27 15.95 -8.55
C THR A 109 -0.23 17.02 -7.48
N GLY A 110 0.87 17.77 -7.40
CA GLY A 110 0.99 18.86 -6.44
C GLY A 110 1.18 18.41 -4.98
N VAL A 111 1.70 17.22 -4.72
CA VAL A 111 1.96 16.77 -3.34
C VAL A 111 3.17 17.48 -2.74
N GLN A 112 2.98 18.04 -1.55
CA GLN A 112 4.04 18.62 -0.72
C GLN A 112 3.99 17.99 0.67
N ILE A 113 5.12 17.44 1.12
CA ILE A 113 5.25 16.81 2.45
C ILE A 113 6.32 17.56 3.21
N GLN A 114 5.98 18.05 4.40
CA GLN A 114 6.91 18.73 5.30
C GLN A 114 6.98 18.04 6.65
N GLN A 115 8.17 18.05 7.23
CA GLN A 115 8.40 17.62 8.60
C GLN A 115 9.33 18.62 9.29
N GLY A 116 9.12 18.88 10.58
CA GLY A 116 10.04 19.67 11.41
C GLY A 116 10.07 21.17 11.12
N THR A 117 9.01 21.76 10.58
CA THR A 117 9.00 23.17 10.16
C THR A 117 8.61 24.11 11.30
N VAL A 118 9.57 24.45 12.16
CA VAL A 118 9.42 25.50 13.18
C VAL A 118 9.78 26.85 12.56
N ASN A 119 8.95 27.87 12.79
CA ASN A 119 9.12 29.25 12.27
C ASN A 119 9.31 29.32 10.74
N SER A 120 8.56 28.53 9.97
CA SER A 120 8.66 28.52 8.50
C SER A 120 7.38 29.04 7.85
N SER A 121 7.55 29.85 6.81
CA SER A 121 6.49 30.19 5.86
C SER A 121 6.66 29.31 4.63
N GLN A 122 5.60 28.63 4.22
CA GLN A 122 5.64 27.77 3.05
C GLN A 122 4.66 28.26 1.98
N SER A 123 5.12 28.20 0.74
CA SER A 123 4.33 28.50 -0.45
C SER A 123 4.60 27.42 -1.49
N GLN A 124 3.54 26.95 -2.14
CA GLN A 124 3.62 26.03 -3.27
C GLN A 124 2.96 26.72 -4.47
N SER A 125 3.71 26.89 -5.54
CA SER A 125 3.18 27.31 -6.83
C SER A 125 3.23 26.11 -7.76
N VAL A 126 2.06 25.56 -8.09
CA VAL A 126 1.93 24.47 -9.06
C VAL A 126 1.65 25.10 -10.42
N ASN A 127 2.71 25.38 -11.18
CA ASN A 127 2.59 25.70 -12.60
C ASN A 127 2.49 24.40 -13.40
N GLN A 128 1.28 23.84 -13.47
CA GLN A 128 0.95 22.95 -14.60
C GLN A 128 0.84 23.87 -15.81
N GLY A 129 1.80 23.79 -16.74
CA GLY A 129 1.69 24.49 -18.02
C GLY A 129 0.35 24.14 -18.66
N PHE A 130 -0.47 25.15 -18.92
CA PHE A 130 -1.73 24.93 -19.60
C PHE A 130 -1.45 24.80 -21.09
N ASP A 131 -1.73 23.63 -21.66
CA ASP A 131 -1.50 23.38 -23.07
C ASP A 131 -2.63 24.00 -23.91
N TYR A 132 -2.47 25.28 -24.24
CA TYR A 132 -3.40 25.99 -25.11
C TYR A 132 -3.54 25.34 -26.49
N ALA A 133 -2.48 24.70 -27.00
CA ALA A 133 -2.50 24.05 -28.31
C ALA A 133 -3.34 22.77 -28.29
N GLU A 134 -3.23 21.97 -27.22
CA GLU A 134 -4.07 20.79 -27.03
C GLU A 134 -5.55 21.17 -26.91
N VAL A 135 -5.87 22.20 -26.12
CA VAL A 135 -7.25 22.68 -26.00
C VAL A 135 -7.79 23.20 -27.33
N ALA A 136 -6.99 23.96 -28.09
CA ALA A 136 -7.38 24.41 -29.43
C ALA A 136 -7.69 23.22 -30.35
N GLU A 137 -6.87 22.17 -30.34
CA GLU A 137 -7.08 20.99 -31.17
C GLU A 137 -8.38 20.24 -30.79
N ILE A 138 -8.64 20.10 -29.49
CA ILE A 138 -9.87 19.48 -28.98
C ILE A 138 -11.10 20.28 -29.41
N ILE A 139 -11.09 21.60 -29.26
CA ILE A 139 -12.19 22.47 -29.66
C ILE A 139 -12.45 22.39 -31.17
N GLN A 140 -11.40 22.39 -31.99
CA GLN A 140 -11.53 22.19 -33.44
C GLN A 140 -12.13 20.82 -33.79
N LYS A 141 -11.80 19.76 -33.04
CA LYS A 141 -12.44 18.44 -33.23
C LYS A 141 -13.91 18.47 -32.84
N ILE A 142 -14.28 19.15 -31.76
CA ILE A 142 -15.68 19.27 -31.33
C ILE A 142 -16.50 20.04 -32.37
N LYS A 143 -15.97 21.15 -32.92
CA LYS A 143 -16.64 21.95 -33.97
C LYS A 143 -16.98 21.17 -35.24
N LYS A 144 -16.25 20.09 -35.56
CA LYS A 144 -16.58 19.22 -36.71
C LYS A 144 -17.94 18.54 -36.57
N TYR A 145 -18.48 18.46 -35.35
CA TYR A 145 -19.80 17.87 -35.09
C TYR A 145 -20.92 18.92 -34.98
N ASP A 146 -20.65 20.20 -35.28
CA ASP A 146 -21.63 21.29 -35.13
C ASP A 146 -22.97 21.03 -35.84
N SER A 147 -22.93 20.38 -37.01
CA SER A 147 -24.13 20.01 -37.77
C SER A 147 -25.06 19.03 -37.04
N PHE A 148 -24.55 18.31 -36.03
CA PHE A 148 -25.32 17.37 -35.23
C PHE A 148 -25.78 17.99 -33.90
N PHE A 149 -25.37 19.21 -33.55
CA PHE A 149 -25.66 19.75 -32.23
C PHE A 149 -27.15 19.99 -31.99
N ASP A 150 -27.90 20.44 -33.00
CA ASP A 150 -29.33 20.66 -32.85
C ASP A 150 -30.09 19.34 -32.60
N ASP A 151 -29.69 18.27 -33.28
CA ASP A 151 -30.29 16.94 -33.14
C ASP A 151 -29.93 16.27 -31.80
N GLU A 152 -28.69 16.45 -31.34
CA GLU A 152 -28.18 15.78 -30.15
C GLU A 152 -28.47 16.58 -28.87
N TYR A 153 -28.31 17.90 -28.89
CA TYR A 153 -28.40 18.76 -27.70
C TYR A 153 -29.71 19.56 -27.61
N GLY A 154 -30.51 19.63 -28.68
CA GLY A 154 -31.80 20.32 -28.68
C GLY A 154 -31.69 21.78 -28.20
N GLU A 155 -32.42 22.12 -27.15
CA GLU A 155 -32.42 23.48 -26.56
C GLU A 155 -31.02 23.92 -26.06
N ASN A 156 -30.15 22.96 -25.72
CA ASN A 156 -28.79 23.25 -25.24
C ASN A 156 -27.78 23.45 -26.40
N ALA A 157 -28.17 23.25 -27.66
CA ALA A 157 -27.27 23.37 -28.80
C ALA A 157 -26.69 24.79 -28.95
N LEU A 158 -27.49 25.82 -28.67
CA LEU A 158 -27.03 27.21 -28.70
C LEU A 158 -26.03 27.48 -27.57
N GLU A 159 -26.29 26.97 -26.37
CA GLU A 159 -25.37 27.11 -25.23
C GLU A 159 -24.03 26.42 -25.51
N MET A 160 -24.07 25.22 -26.10
CA MET A 160 -22.89 24.48 -26.54
C MET A 160 -22.01 25.30 -27.48
N ARG A 161 -22.61 25.89 -28.53
CA ARG A 161 -21.91 26.73 -29.52
C ARG A 161 -21.29 27.97 -28.88
N ASN A 162 -22.06 28.68 -28.04
CA ASN A 162 -21.57 29.88 -27.36
C ASN A 162 -20.35 29.57 -26.46
N LYS A 163 -20.37 28.45 -25.74
CA LYS A 163 -19.23 28.03 -24.90
C LYS A 163 -18.01 27.63 -25.73
N ILE A 164 -18.20 26.96 -26.86
CA ILE A 164 -17.13 26.61 -27.81
C ILE A 164 -16.45 27.88 -28.34
N ASP A 165 -17.23 28.85 -28.79
CA ASP A 165 -16.72 30.12 -29.33
C ASP A 165 -16.01 30.95 -28.24
N GLU A 166 -16.54 30.97 -27.01
CA GLU A 166 -15.86 31.62 -25.88
C GLU A 166 -14.51 30.96 -25.57
N ILE A 167 -14.43 29.62 -25.57
CA ILE A 167 -13.15 28.93 -25.36
C ILE A 167 -12.17 29.27 -26.48
N GLU A 168 -12.62 29.31 -27.74
CA GLU A 168 -11.75 29.63 -28.88
C GLU A 168 -11.13 31.03 -28.74
N ASP A 169 -11.91 32.03 -28.35
CA ASP A 169 -11.43 33.39 -28.08
C ASP A 169 -10.44 33.44 -26.91
N LEU A 170 -10.74 32.74 -25.80
CA LEU A 170 -9.88 32.69 -24.62
C LEU A 170 -8.55 31.98 -24.90
N VAL A 171 -8.57 30.92 -25.72
CA VAL A 171 -7.37 30.18 -26.11
C VAL A 171 -6.50 31.01 -27.04
N GLN A 172 -7.08 31.75 -28.00
CA GLN A 172 -6.32 32.64 -28.90
C GLN A 172 -5.62 33.78 -28.16
N LYS A 173 -6.23 34.27 -27.08
CA LYS A 173 -5.68 35.35 -26.24
C LYS A 173 -4.74 34.87 -25.14
N GLU A 174 -4.53 33.56 -25.02
CA GLU A 174 -3.82 32.92 -23.90
C GLU A 174 -4.34 33.42 -22.53
N GLU A 175 -5.66 33.54 -22.39
CA GLU A 175 -6.31 34.02 -21.17
C GLU A 175 -6.25 32.99 -20.02
N ASN A 176 -6.84 33.35 -18.88
CA ASN A 176 -6.79 32.58 -17.63
C ASN A 176 -7.23 31.10 -17.82
N PRO A 177 -6.33 30.12 -17.60
CA PRO A 177 -6.61 28.69 -17.72
C PRO A 177 -7.82 28.20 -16.91
N SER A 178 -8.06 28.78 -15.72
CA SER A 178 -9.16 28.38 -14.85
C SER A 178 -10.52 28.66 -15.48
N ARG A 179 -10.65 29.75 -16.25
CA ARG A 179 -11.88 30.08 -16.97
C ARG A 179 -12.12 29.10 -18.12
N ILE A 180 -11.06 28.77 -18.86
CA ILE A 180 -11.14 27.78 -19.95
C ILE A 180 -11.55 26.40 -19.40
N LYS A 181 -10.93 25.95 -18.29
CA LYS A 181 -11.29 24.70 -17.62
C LYS A 181 -12.76 24.66 -17.15
N ALA A 182 -13.28 25.76 -16.63
CA ALA A 182 -14.68 25.84 -16.23
C ALA A 182 -15.62 25.64 -17.44
N LEU A 183 -15.35 26.31 -18.56
CA LEU A 183 -16.15 26.17 -19.79
C LEU A 183 -16.05 24.77 -20.40
N LEU A 184 -14.85 24.17 -20.42
CA LEU A 184 -14.67 22.78 -20.86
C LEU A 184 -15.48 21.80 -20.01
N ASN A 185 -15.52 22.03 -18.69
CA ASN A 185 -16.33 21.21 -17.78
C ASN A 185 -17.83 21.42 -17.99
N ASP A 186 -18.27 22.65 -18.27
CA ASP A 186 -19.66 22.92 -18.63
C ASP A 186 -20.07 22.17 -19.91
N ILE A 187 -19.24 22.22 -20.95
CA ILE A 187 -19.46 21.46 -22.19
C ILE A 187 -19.55 19.95 -21.90
N LYS A 188 -18.66 19.44 -21.05
CA LYS A 188 -18.66 18.03 -20.63
C LYS A 188 -19.96 17.68 -19.91
N ASN A 189 -20.44 18.53 -18.99
CA ASN A 189 -21.67 18.31 -18.25
C ASN A 189 -22.91 18.35 -19.16
N LEU A 190 -22.98 19.30 -20.09
CA LEU A 190 -24.02 19.33 -21.13
C LEU A 190 -24.04 18.01 -21.90
N SER A 191 -22.87 17.50 -22.28
CA SER A 191 -22.72 16.26 -23.04
C SER A 191 -23.08 15.00 -22.23
N ILE A 192 -22.82 14.98 -20.92
CA ILE A 192 -23.26 13.88 -20.03
C ILE A 192 -24.79 13.86 -19.91
N GLY A 193 -25.44 15.03 -19.94
CA GLY A 193 -26.89 15.16 -19.88
C GLY A 193 -27.64 14.60 -21.10
N VAL A 194 -26.94 14.39 -22.23
CA VAL A 194 -27.50 13.85 -23.46
C VAL A 194 -27.29 12.33 -23.51
N ALA A 195 -28.17 11.61 -22.81
CA ALA A 195 -28.11 10.14 -22.76
C ALA A 195 -28.36 9.49 -24.13
N GLY A 196 -27.50 8.53 -24.51
CA GLY A 196 -27.67 7.74 -25.74
C GLY A 196 -27.04 8.35 -27.00
N SER A 197 -26.51 9.58 -26.92
CA SER A 197 -25.80 10.22 -28.02
C SER A 197 -24.38 9.68 -28.17
N LEU A 198 -24.07 9.15 -29.36
CA LEU A 198 -22.71 8.74 -29.71
C LEU A 198 -21.77 9.95 -29.82
N ILE A 199 -22.28 11.07 -30.35
CA ILE A 199 -21.53 12.32 -30.49
C ILE A 199 -21.19 12.90 -29.12
N ALA A 200 -22.18 13.03 -28.23
CA ALA A 200 -21.96 13.55 -26.89
C ALA A 200 -20.97 12.68 -26.09
N SER A 201 -21.07 11.35 -26.21
CA SER A 201 -20.10 10.41 -25.61
C SER A 201 -18.68 10.61 -26.16
N GLY A 202 -18.55 10.85 -27.47
CA GLY A 202 -17.27 11.18 -28.11
C GLY A 202 -16.68 12.49 -27.57
N ILE A 203 -17.51 13.51 -27.38
CA ILE A 203 -17.10 14.80 -26.82
C ILE A 203 -16.64 14.67 -25.36
N VAL A 204 -17.38 13.94 -24.52
CA VAL A 204 -16.97 13.64 -23.13
C VAL A 204 -15.61 12.93 -23.08
N THR A 205 -15.37 12.03 -24.03
CA THR A 205 -14.09 11.30 -24.14
C THR A 205 -12.94 12.22 -24.54
N LEU A 206 -13.16 13.14 -25.47
CA LEU A 206 -12.16 14.15 -25.87
C LEU A 206 -11.81 15.07 -24.69
N LEU A 207 -12.82 15.53 -23.95
CA LEU A 207 -12.65 16.46 -22.82
C LEU A 207 -12.11 15.81 -21.56
N SER A 208 -12.05 14.48 -21.48
CA SER A 208 -11.42 13.79 -20.35
C SER A 208 -9.89 13.72 -20.46
N ARG A 209 -9.33 14.28 -21.54
CA ARG A 209 -7.88 14.37 -21.78
C ARG A 209 -7.27 15.67 -21.25
N VAL A 210 -8.10 16.66 -20.89
CA VAL A 210 -7.71 18.02 -20.50
C VAL A 210 -8.37 18.47 -19.19
#